data_AF-A0AAD5MWI7-F1
#
_entry.id   AF-A0AAD5MWI7-F1
#
_cell.length_a   1.000
_cell.length_b   1.000
_cell.length_c   1.000
_cell.angle_alpha   90.00
_cell.angle_beta   90.00
_cell.angle_gamma   90.00
#
_symmetry.space_group_name_H-M   'P 1'
#
loop_
_entity.id
_entity.type
_entity.pdbx_description
1 polymer ?
#
loop_
_entity_poly.entity_id
_entity_poly.type
_entity_poly.pdbx_seq_one_letter_code
_entity_poly.pdbx_strand_id
1 'polypeptide(L)'
;MVDRIVQKALTSLTANMVELNREHWMKDAVDAERAGCTLTCQAIIRHVIGTGVEDEDKKATRLGDADSFAKQGALACARAVYAHALKNIEKRKGIWLAAAHFEKTHGTTFIFFSVVYSVY
;
A
#
# COMPACT_ATOMS: atom_id res chain seq x y z
N MET A 1 -16.33 5.98 -1.63
CA MET A 1 -17.03 5.93 -0.33
C MET A 1 -16.13 5.36 0.76
N VAL A 2 -15.65 4.12 0.62
CA VAL A 2 -14.76 3.43 1.60
C VAL A 2 -13.56 4.28 2.01
N ASP A 3 -12.86 4.89 1.05
CA ASP A 3 -11.70 5.75 1.31
C ASP A 3 -12.02 6.92 2.26
N ARG A 4 -13.17 7.58 2.08
CA ARG A 4 -13.62 8.68 2.96
C ARG A 4 -14.00 8.19 4.36
N ILE A 5 -14.50 6.96 4.49
CA ILE A 5 -14.85 6.37 5.79
C ILE A 5 -13.56 6.13 6.59
N VAL A 6 -12.56 5.49 5.97
CA VAL A 6 -11.27 5.24 6.61
C VAL A 6 -10.60 6.57 6.98
N GLN A 7 -10.58 7.55 6.08
CA GLN A 7 -10.05 8.87 6.37
C GLN A 7 -10.73 9.51 7.59
N LYS A 8 -12.07 9.51 7.64
CA LYS A 8 -12.83 10.05 8.78
C LYS A 8 -12.57 9.30 10.08
N ALA A 9 -12.44 7.97 10.03
CA ALA A 9 -12.11 7.16 11.19
C ALA A 9 -10.74 7.55 11.76
N LEU A 10 -9.72 7.68 10.91
CA LEU A 10 -8.39 8.11 11.32
C LEU A 10 -8.40 9.53 11.89
N THR A 11 -9.07 10.48 11.22
CA THR A 11 -9.21 11.85 11.74
C THR A 11 -9.90 11.88 13.09
N SER A 12 -10.97 11.10 13.29
CA SER A 12 -11.68 11.02 14.55
C SER A 12 -10.83 10.41 15.66
N LEU A 13 -10.01 9.40 15.37
CA LEU A 13 -9.12 8.77 16.35
C LEU A 13 -8.01 9.73 16.78
N THR A 14 -7.37 10.39 15.82
CA THR A 14 -6.35 11.41 16.12
C THR A 14 -6.94 12.59 16.90
N ALA A 15 -8.16 13.03 16.58
CA ALA A 15 -8.84 14.09 17.34
C ALA A 15 -9.15 13.71 18.80
N ASN A 16 -9.31 12.42 19.08
CA ASN A 16 -9.49 11.89 20.42
C ASN A 16 -8.15 11.49 21.09
N MET A 17 -7.02 11.99 20.58
CA MET A 17 -5.68 11.74 21.10
C MET A 17 -5.27 10.26 21.10
N VAL A 18 -5.89 9.43 20.25
CA VAL A 18 -5.48 8.04 20.06
C VAL A 18 -4.27 8.00 19.13
N GLU A 19 -3.20 7.37 19.59
CA GLU A 19 -2.00 7.17 18.80
C GLU A 19 -2.28 6.21 17.63
N LEU A 20 -1.93 6.63 16.42
CA LEU A 20 -2.08 5.81 15.22
C LEU A 20 -0.94 4.78 15.17
N ASN A 21 -1.20 3.59 15.71
CA ASN A 21 -0.26 2.48 15.63
C ASN A 21 -0.26 1.86 14.21
N ARG A 22 0.74 2.22 13.42
CA ARG A 22 0.89 1.76 12.04
C ARG A 22 0.85 0.24 11.91
N GLU A 23 1.52 -0.51 12.78
CA GLU A 23 1.60 -1.98 12.69
C GLU A 23 0.22 -2.63 12.86
N HIS A 24 -0.58 -2.14 13.80
CA HIS A 24 -1.94 -2.63 14.02
C HIS A 24 -2.81 -2.41 12.77
N TRP A 25 -2.78 -1.20 12.21
CA TRP A 25 -3.52 -0.90 10.99
C TRP A 25 -3.04 -1.69 9.76
N MET A 26 -1.74 -1.98 9.66
CA MET A 26 -1.22 -2.85 8.60
C MET A 26 -1.73 -4.29 8.75
N LYS A 27 -1.85 -4.79 9.99
CA LYS A 27 -2.46 -6.09 10.26
C LYS A 27 -3.95 -6.11 9.90
N ASP A 28 -4.70 -5.07 10.29
CA ASP A 28 -6.12 -4.94 9.93
C ASP A 28 -6.34 -4.91 8.42
N ALA A 29 -5.42 -4.30 7.67
CA ALA A 29 -5.46 -4.33 6.20
C ALA A 29 -5.29 -5.76 5.66
N VAL A 30 -4.36 -6.55 6.21
CA VAL A 30 -4.16 -7.95 5.82
C VAL A 30 -5.40 -8.79 6.15
N ASP A 31 -5.97 -8.62 7.34
CA ASP A 31 -7.16 -9.36 7.75
C ASP A 31 -8.39 -8.96 6.91
N ALA A 32 -8.51 -7.69 6.54
CA ALA A 32 -9.53 -7.23 5.59
C ALA A 32 -9.35 -7.86 4.20
N GLU A 33 -8.12 -8.01 3.72
CA GLU A 33 -7.86 -8.70 2.46
C GLU A 33 -8.23 -10.18 2.53
N ARG A 34 -7.87 -10.87 3.62
CA ARG A 34 -8.22 -12.28 3.86
C ARG A 34 -9.73 -12.50 3.92
N ALA A 35 -10.48 -11.52 4.42
CA ALA A 35 -11.94 -11.52 4.41
C ALA A 35 -12.55 -11.20 3.03
N GLY A 36 -11.76 -10.91 2.01
CA GLY A 36 -12.21 -10.54 0.67
C GLY A 36 -12.56 -9.05 0.50
N CYS A 37 -12.33 -8.22 1.53
CA CYS A 37 -12.64 -6.79 1.54
C CYS A 37 -11.51 -5.95 0.93
N THR A 38 -11.20 -6.18 -0.35
CA THR A 38 -10.07 -5.56 -1.05
C THR A 38 -10.10 -4.03 -1.10
N LEU A 39 -11.29 -3.42 -1.24
CA LEU A 39 -11.41 -1.96 -1.23
C LEU A 39 -11.09 -1.36 0.14
N THR A 40 -11.37 -2.10 1.21
CA THR A 40 -11.10 -1.68 2.58
C THR A 40 -9.61 -1.77 2.88
N CYS A 41 -8.95 -2.88 2.53
CA CYS A 41 -7.51 -3.01 2.75
C CYS A 41 -6.73 -1.93 1.97
N GLN A 42 -7.08 -1.68 0.71
CA GLN A 42 -6.44 -0.64 -0.10
C GLN A 42 -6.61 0.76 0.49
N ALA A 43 -7.79 1.06 1.05
CA ALA A 43 -8.05 2.33 1.71
C ALA A 43 -7.21 2.49 2.99
N ILE A 44 -7.12 1.46 3.82
CA ILE A 44 -6.29 1.47 5.04
C ILE A 44 -4.83 1.73 4.66
N ILE A 45 -4.26 0.94 3.74
CA ILE A 45 -2.86 1.10 3.30
C ILE A 45 -2.59 2.52 2.80
N ARG A 46 -3.48 3.09 1.98
CA ARG A 46 -3.30 4.43 1.41
C ARG A 46 -3.15 5.51 2.47
N HIS A 47 -3.92 5.43 3.56
CA HIS A 47 -3.90 6.45 4.61
C HIS A 47 -2.88 6.19 5.72
N VAL A 48 -2.44 4.93 5.90
CA VAL A 48 -1.58 4.53 7.03
C VAL A 48 -0.10 4.40 6.65
N ILE A 49 0.22 4.09 5.39
CA ILE A 49 1.61 3.82 4.95
C ILE A 49 2.57 5.01 5.06
N GLY A 50 2.03 6.22 5.12
CA GLY A 50 2.82 7.44 5.31
C GLY A 50 3.05 7.81 6.77
N THR A 51 2.34 7.19 7.71
CA THR A 51 2.36 7.61 9.11
C THR A 51 3.68 7.21 9.78
N GLY A 52 4.37 8.18 10.37
CA GLY A 52 5.63 7.97 11.08
C GLY A 52 6.81 7.61 10.18
N VAL A 53 6.78 7.98 8.89
CA VAL A 53 7.87 7.69 7.94
C VAL A 53 8.43 9.00 7.39
N GLU A 54 9.71 9.23 7.64
CA GLU A 54 10.45 10.37 7.10
C GLU A 54 10.58 10.30 5.58
N ASP A 55 10.69 11.47 4.93
CA ASP A 55 10.69 11.57 3.47
C ASP A 55 11.82 10.76 2.80
N GLU A 56 12.97 10.70 3.46
CA GLU A 56 14.17 9.98 3.02
C GLU A 56 13.96 8.45 3.05
N ASP A 57 13.28 7.94 4.09
CA ASP A 57 13.04 6.52 4.32
C ASP A 57 11.81 5.97 3.58
N LYS A 58 10.95 6.84 3.04
CA LYS A 58 9.71 6.44 2.32
C LYS A 58 9.96 5.35 1.28
N LYS A 59 11.09 5.36 0.58
CA LYS A 59 11.39 4.33 -0.43
C LYS A 59 11.65 2.97 0.21
N ALA A 60 12.60 2.88 1.14
CA ALA A 60 13.01 1.61 1.74
C ALA A 60 11.85 0.99 2.52
N THR A 61 11.18 1.80 3.34
CA THR A 61 10.05 1.39 4.16
C THR A 61 8.89 0.83 3.33
N ARG A 62 8.50 1.50 2.24
CA ARG A 62 7.41 1.01 1.37
C ARG A 62 7.78 -0.28 0.65
N LEU A 63 9.03 -0.44 0.22
CA LEU A 63 9.47 -1.68 -0.41
C LEU A 63 9.47 -2.85 0.59
N GLY A 64 9.91 -2.61 1.82
CA GLY A 64 9.84 -3.59 2.91
C GLY A 64 8.41 -4.00 3.25
N ASP A 65 7.50 -3.03 3.35
CA ASP A 65 6.07 -3.30 3.58
C ASP A 65 5.47 -4.15 2.47
N ALA A 66 5.72 -3.80 1.21
CA ALA A 66 5.19 -4.53 0.06
C ALA A 66 5.69 -5.98 0.04
N ASP A 67 6.97 -6.21 0.31
CA ASP A 67 7.55 -7.56 0.40
C ASP A 67 6.97 -8.35 1.57
N SER A 68 6.77 -7.71 2.73
CA SER A 68 6.13 -8.33 3.89
C SER A 68 4.68 -8.77 3.59
N PHE A 69 3.90 -7.91 2.93
CA PHE A 69 2.54 -8.26 2.51
C PHE A 69 2.53 -9.39 1.48
N ALA A 70 3.45 -9.37 0.51
CA ALA A 70 3.58 -10.43 -0.48
C ALA A 70 3.89 -11.79 0.18
N LYS A 71 4.82 -11.83 1.15
CA LYS A 71 5.15 -13.03 1.94
C LYS A 71 3.97 -13.56 2.76
N GLN A 72 3.09 -12.68 3.21
CA GLN A 72 1.87 -13.04 3.95
C GLN A 72 0.69 -13.44 3.05
N GLY A 73 0.87 -13.40 1.72
CA GLY A 73 -0.19 -13.67 0.74
C GLY A 73 -1.18 -12.52 0.54
N ALA A 74 -0.93 -11.35 1.13
CA ALA A 74 -1.77 -10.15 1.02
C ALA A 74 -1.37 -9.34 -0.23
N LEU A 75 -1.70 -9.87 -1.40
CA LEU A 75 -1.30 -9.30 -2.69
C LEU A 75 -1.99 -7.96 -2.99
N ALA A 76 -3.24 -7.77 -2.57
CA ALA A 76 -3.96 -6.51 -2.76
C ALA A 76 -3.37 -5.39 -1.89
N CYS A 77 -2.93 -5.70 -0.66
CA CYS A 77 -2.17 -4.80 0.20
C CYS A 77 -0.84 -4.43 -0.46
N ALA A 78 -0.05 -5.41 -0.92
CA ALA A 78 1.21 -5.16 -1.61
C ALA A 78 1.02 -4.26 -2.86
N ARG A 79 -0.02 -4.51 -3.66
CA ARG A 79 -0.40 -3.65 -4.80
C ARG A 79 -0.76 -2.23 -4.36
N ALA A 80 -1.51 -2.08 -3.28
CA ALA A 80 -1.87 -0.77 -2.74
C ALA A 80 -0.64 0.04 -2.34
N VAL A 81 0.36 -0.63 -1.73
CA VAL A 81 1.66 -0.02 -1.39
C VAL A 81 2.36 0.49 -2.65
N TYR A 82 2.52 -0.36 -3.68
CA TYR A 82 3.18 0.04 -4.91
C TYR A 82 2.43 1.18 -5.62
N ALA A 83 1.11 1.09 -5.74
CA ALA A 83 0.28 2.14 -6.34
C ALA A 83 0.44 3.48 -5.60
N HIS A 84 0.47 3.47 -4.27
CA HIS A 84 0.72 4.67 -3.47
C HIS A 84 2.15 5.20 -3.65
N ALA A 85 3.14 4.30 -3.74
CA ALA A 85 4.54 4.66 -3.92
C ALA A 85 4.83 5.26 -5.31
N LEU A 86 4.12 4.80 -6.34
CA LEU A 86 4.25 5.23 -7.73
C LEU A 86 3.56 6.55 -8.04
N LYS A 87 2.65 7.04 -7.19
CA LYS A 87 1.90 8.30 -7.42
C LYS A 87 2.80 9.54 -7.57
N ASN A 88 4.02 9.53 -7.03
CA ASN A 88 5.03 10.58 -7.22
C ASN A 88 6.20 10.05 -8.07
N ILE A 89 5.99 10.05 -9.39
CA ILE A 89 6.77 9.34 -10.41
C ILE A 89 8.21 9.86 -10.56
N GLU A 90 8.46 11.13 -10.27
CA GLU A 90 9.62 11.90 -10.75
C GLU A 90 11.03 11.38 -10.35
N LYS A 91 11.18 10.41 -9.43
CA LYS A 91 12.51 10.04 -8.91
C LYS A 91 12.82 8.54 -8.71
N ARG A 92 11.95 7.58 -9.09
CA ARG A 92 12.04 6.23 -8.48
C ARG A 92 11.99 5.02 -9.44
N LYS A 93 12.96 4.92 -10.36
CA LYS A 93 13.20 3.70 -11.20
C LYS A 93 13.22 2.39 -10.40
N GLY A 94 13.79 2.40 -9.19
CA GLY A 94 13.85 1.20 -8.33
C GLY A 94 12.48 0.71 -7.83
N ILE A 95 11.51 1.61 -7.61
CA ILE A 95 10.16 1.21 -7.18
C ILE A 95 9.40 0.60 -8.36
N TRP A 96 9.55 1.17 -9.57
CA TRP A 96 8.99 0.61 -10.79
C TRP A 96 9.47 -0.81 -11.07
N LEU A 97 10.79 -1.02 -11.00
CA LEU A 97 11.37 -2.34 -11.23
C LEU A 97 10.84 -3.35 -10.21
N ALA A 98 10.78 -2.98 -8.93
CA ALA A 98 10.21 -3.83 -7.89
C ALA A 98 8.72 -4.16 -8.14
N ALA A 99 7.92 -3.16 -8.52
CA ALA A 99 6.50 -3.36 -8.86
C ALA A 99 6.32 -4.29 -10.08
N ALA A 100 7.15 -4.14 -11.12
CA ALA A 100 7.11 -5.00 -12.30
C ALA A 100 7.52 -6.44 -11.97
N HIS A 101 8.55 -6.64 -11.14
CA HIS A 101 8.93 -7.98 -10.65
C HIS A 101 7.83 -8.60 -9.80
N PHE A 102 7.20 -7.81 -8.94
CA PHE A 102 6.07 -8.26 -8.14
C PHE A 102 4.92 -8.75 -9.01
N GLU A 103 4.47 -7.96 -10.00
CA GLU A 103 3.39 -8.38 -10.90
C GLU A 103 3.80 -9.53 -11.84
N LYS A 104 5.08 -9.66 -12.19
CA LYS A 104 5.56 -10.84 -12.92
C LYS A 104 5.41 -12.13 -12.10
N THR A 105 5.56 -12.04 -10.77
CA THR A 105 5.57 -13.21 -9.87
C THR A 105 4.17 -13.52 -9.34
N HIS A 106 3.35 -12.50 -9.09
CA HIS A 106 2.04 -12.60 -8.41
C HIS A 106 0.86 -12.02 -9.19
N GLY A 107 1.11 -11.44 -10.37
CA GLY A 107 0.11 -10.82 -11.22
C GLY A 107 -0.36 -11.72 -12.35
N THR A 108 -1.53 -11.39 -12.89
CA THR A 108 -1.97 -11.84 -14.20
C THR A 108 -1.33 -10.96 -15.28
N THR A 109 -1.09 -11.53 -16.45
CA THR A 109 -0.40 -10.87 -17.59
C THR A 109 -0.96 -9.48 -17.91
N PHE A 110 -2.26 -9.27 -17.72
CA PHE A 110 -2.95 -7.99 -17.92
C PHE A 110 -2.46 -6.86 -16.99
N ILE A 111 -2.25 -7.15 -15.70
CA ILE A 111 -1.82 -6.15 -14.71
C ILE A 111 -0.35 -5.77 -14.96
N PHE A 112 0.47 -6.74 -15.35
CA PHE A 112 1.86 -6.51 -15.74
C PHE A 112 1.97 -5.49 -16.89
N PHE A 113 1.18 -5.65 -17.96
CA PHE A 113 1.18 -4.69 -19.06
C PHE A 113 0.73 -3.30 -18.60
N SER A 114 -0.31 -3.19 -17.78
CA SER A 114 -0.77 -1.88 -17.26
C SER A 114 0.32 -1.13 -16.50
N VAL A 115 1.16 -1.83 -15.72
CA VAL A 115 2.28 -1.21 -15.00
C VAL A 115 3.36 -0.75 -15.99
N VAL A 116 3.71 -1.58 -16.98
CA VAL A 116 4.76 -1.24 -17.97
C VAL A 116 4.32 -0.08 -18.88
N TYR A 117 3.05 -0.04 -19.30
CA TYR A 117 2.53 1.04 -20.16
C TYR A 117 2.43 2.38 -19.42
N SER A 118 2.26 2.39 -18.10
CA SER A 118 2.24 3.64 -17.32
C SER A 118 3.62 4.31 -17.19
N VAL A 119 4.68 3.67 -17.71
CA VAL A 119 6.05 4.21 -17.78
C VAL A 119 6.32 4.93 -19.11
N TYR A 120 5.50 4.69 -20.14
CA TYR A 120 5.56 5.34 -21.46
C TYR A 120 4.53 6.48 -21.55
#